data_AF-H0TBD4-F1
#
_entry.id   AF-H0TBD4-F1
#
_cell.length_a   1.000
_cell.length_b   1.000
_cell.length_c   1.000
_cell.angle_alpha   90.00
_cell.angle_beta   90.00
_cell.angle_gamma   90.00
#
_symmetry.space_group_name_H-M   'P 1'
#
loop_
_entity.id
_entity.type
_entity.pdbx_description
1 polymer ?
#
loop_
_entity_poly.entity_id
_entity_poly.type
_entity_poly.pdbx_seq_one_letter_code
_entity_poly.pdbx_strand_id
1 'polypeptide(L)' 'MLMAALSLAACASRNQGAAVALGNDDDDAVCQAGGKVAPGSTEYVACRKDRDVQRQRAEARADRRQRDLGEYMMNHPDRP' A
#
# COMPACT_ATOMS: atom_id res chain seq x y z
N MET A 1 -12.81 25.55 -22.90
CA MET A 1 -11.62 25.30 -22.05
C MET A 1 -11.99 24.72 -20.68
N LEU A 2 -13.05 25.18 -20.00
CA LEU A 2 -13.43 24.66 -18.67
C LEU A 2 -13.82 23.17 -18.66
N MET A 3 -14.64 22.73 -19.63
CA MET A 3 -15.07 21.31 -19.74
C MET A 3 -13.91 20.32 -19.95
N ALA A 4 -12.84 20.74 -20.64
CA ALA A 4 -11.66 19.90 -20.86
C ALA A 4 -10.83 19.71 -19.57
N ALA A 5 -10.82 20.71 -18.69
CA ALA A 5 -10.16 20.60 -17.40
C ALA A 5 -10.93 19.66 -16.45
N LEU A 6 -12.26 19.69 -16.47
CA LEU A 6 -13.10 18.79 -15.67
C LEU A 6 -12.99 17.33 -16.13
N SER A 7 -12.91 17.06 -17.43
CA SER A 7 -12.75 15.69 -17.94
C SER A 7 -11.36 15.10 -17.60
N LEU A 8 -10.30 15.90 -17.68
CA LEU A 8 -8.96 15.48 -17.23
C LEU A 8 -8.92 15.22 -15.71
N ALA A 9 -9.56 16.08 -14.91
CA ALA A 9 -9.65 15.88 -13.46
C ALA A 9 -10.43 14.60 -13.08
N ALA A 10 -11.49 14.27 -13.82
CA ALA A 10 -12.26 13.04 -13.62
C ALA A 10 -11.47 11.78 -14.02
N CYS A 11 -10.62 11.85 -15.04
CA CYS A 11 -9.72 10.74 -15.37
C CYS A 11 -8.61 10.57 -14.33
N ALA A 12 -8.10 11.67 -13.77
CA ALA A 12 -7.09 11.62 -12.72
C ALA A 12 -7.63 11.02 -11.41
N SER A 13 -8.88 11.27 -11.04
CA SER A 13 -9.49 10.65 -9.84
C SER A 13 -9.72 9.15 -9.99
N ARG A 14 -9.95 8.66 -11.23
CA ARG A 14 -10.15 7.24 -11.50
C ARG A 14 -8.85 6.44 -11.51
N ASN A 15 -7.71 7.11 -11.73
CA ASN A 15 -6.38 6.51 -11.65
C ASN A 15 -5.72 6.71 -10.28
N GLN A 16 -6.38 7.42 -9.36
CA GLN A 16 -6.16 7.24 -7.92
C GLN A 16 -6.79 5.90 -7.57
N GLY A 17 -6.13 4.81 -7.97
CA GLY A 17 -6.46 3.46 -7.52
C GLY A 17 -6.68 3.50 -6.01
N ALA A 18 -7.66 2.72 -5.53
CA ALA A 18 -8.09 2.65 -4.14
C ALA A 18 -6.93 3.04 -3.22
N ALA A 19 -7.04 4.20 -2.56
CA ALA A 19 -5.98 4.75 -1.72
C ALA A 19 -5.35 3.58 -0.97
N VAL A 20 -4.16 3.17 -1.42
CA VAL A 20 -3.52 1.96 -0.91
C VAL A 20 -3.16 2.32 0.51
N ALA A 21 -4.03 1.90 1.41
CA ALA A 21 -4.12 2.39 2.76
C ALA A 21 -2.79 2.12 3.47
N LEU A 22 -2.19 3.18 4.02
CA LEU A 22 -1.18 3.12 5.09
C LEU A 22 -0.11 2.03 4.91
N GLY A 23 0.80 2.24 3.96
CA GLY A 23 1.92 1.31 3.78
C GLY A 23 3.01 1.79 2.84
N ASN A 24 2.73 2.83 2.07
CA ASN A 24 3.66 3.41 1.11
C ASN A 24 4.27 4.73 1.64
N ASP A 25 4.48 4.84 2.96
CA ASP A 25 5.42 5.84 3.45
C ASP A 25 6.77 5.50 2.83
N ASP A 26 7.43 6.49 2.24
CA ASP A 26 8.76 6.33 1.67
C ASP A 26 9.70 5.74 2.74
N ASP A 27 9.96 4.44 2.64
CA ASP A 27 10.78 3.67 3.58
C ASP A 27 12.16 4.35 3.74
N ASP A 28 12.66 5.01 2.69
CA ASP A 28 13.91 5.76 2.74
C ASP A 28 13.79 7.04 3.56
N ALA A 29 12.74 7.83 3.36
CA ALA A 29 12.51 9.02 4.17
C ALA A 29 12.37 8.69 5.66
N VAL A 30 11.69 7.58 5.98
CA VAL A 30 11.54 7.08 7.35
C VAL A 30 12.89 6.63 7.91
N CYS A 31 13.62 5.78 7.18
CA CYS A 31 14.86 5.19 7.67
C CYS A 31 16.06 6.15 7.65
N GLN A 32 16.01 7.23 6.86
CA GLN A 32 16.99 8.32 6.92
C GLN A 32 16.75 9.25 8.13
N ALA A 33 15.58 9.18 8.78
CA ALA A 33 15.23 9.94 9.96
C ALA A 33 15.49 11.46 9.82
N GLY A 34 15.10 12.03 8.68
CA GLY A 34 15.37 13.44 8.35
C GLY A 34 16.85 13.74 8.06
N GLY A 35 17.58 12.78 7.50
CA GLY A 35 18.99 12.90 7.11
C GLY A 35 19.99 12.57 8.22
N LYS A 36 19.54 12.10 9.38
CA LYS A 36 20.41 11.74 10.52
C LYS A 36 21.05 10.37 10.36
N VAL A 37 20.42 9.50 9.60
CA VAL A 37 20.89 8.13 9.35
C VAL A 37 21.34 8.04 7.89
N ALA A 38 22.60 7.65 7.69
CA ALA A 38 23.18 7.56 6.36
C ALA A 38 22.65 6.31 5.63
N PRO A 39 22.25 6.44 4.34
CA PRO A 39 21.94 5.27 3.52
C PRO A 39 23.09 4.26 3.52
N GLY A 40 22.74 2.98 3.70
CA GLY A 40 23.73 1.90 3.78
C GLY A 40 24.41 1.72 5.14
N SER A 41 24.13 2.58 6.13
CA SER A 41 24.57 2.32 7.51
C SER A 41 23.88 1.09 8.10
N THR A 42 24.44 0.52 9.16
CA THR A 42 23.85 -0.62 9.86
C THR A 42 22.44 -0.32 10.38
N GLU A 43 22.22 0.89 10.90
CA GLU A 43 20.93 1.35 11.42
C GLU A 43 19.91 1.53 10.30
N TYR A 44 20.32 2.09 9.16
CA TYR A 44 19.46 2.23 7.98
C TYR A 44 19.01 0.86 7.45
N VAL A 45 19.95 -0.09 7.30
CA VAL A 45 19.65 -1.44 6.81
C VAL A 45 18.72 -2.19 7.77
N ALA A 46 18.94 -2.04 9.09
CA ALA A 46 18.06 -2.63 10.09
C ALA A 46 16.63 -2.08 10.00
N CYS A 47 16.49 -0.75 9.91
CA CYS A 47 15.19 -0.10 9.74
C CYS A 47 14.46 -0.57 8.47
N ARG A 48 15.17 -0.63 7.33
CA ARG A 48 14.61 -1.11 6.07
C ARG A 48 14.12 -2.55 6.18
N LYS A 49 14.93 -3.43 6.77
CA LYS A 49 14.55 -4.83 6.99
C LYS A 49 13.31 -4.97 7.86
N ASP A 50 13.20 -4.22 8.95
CA ASP A 50 12.04 -4.27 9.83
C ASP A 50 10.77 -3.80 9.10
N ARG A 51 10.87 -2.73 8.30
CA ARG A 51 9.76 -2.25 7.47
C ARG A 51 9.36 -3.27 6.40
N ASP A 52 10.32 -3.94 5.76
CA ASP A 52 10.06 -5.02 4.80
C ASP A 52 9.28 -6.17 5.47
N VAL A 53 9.65 -6.57 6.69
CA VAL A 53 8.94 -7.59 7.46
C VAL A 53 7.51 -7.15 7.79
N GLN A 54 7.30 -5.89 8.17
CA GLN A 54 5.95 -5.39 8.45
C GLN A 54 5.06 -5.39 7.21
N ARG A 55 5.61 -5.01 6.06
CA ARG A 55 4.91 -5.07 4.77
C ARG A 55 4.53 -6.50 4.41
N GLN A 56 5.46 -7.45 4.48
CA GLN A 56 5.16 -8.87 4.24
C GLN A 56 4.06 -9.41 5.16
N ARG A 57 4.05 -9.00 6.44
CA ARG A 57 2.99 -9.37 7.39
C ARG A 57 1.64 -8.73 7.05
N ALA A 58 1.63 -7.54 6.46
CA ALA A 58 0.42 -6.89 5.98
C ALA A 58 -0.15 -7.60 4.74
N GLU A 59 0.71 -7.90 3.77
CA GLU A 59 0.35 -8.66 2.55
C GLU A 59 -0.21 -10.04 2.93
N ALA A 60 0.47 -10.79 3.79
CA ALA A 60 -0.01 -12.09 4.24
C ALA A 60 -1.38 -12.02 4.93
N ARG A 61 -1.70 -10.90 5.61
CA ARG A 61 -3.04 -10.67 6.19
C ARG A 61 -4.07 -10.35 5.11
N ALA A 62 -3.71 -9.58 4.10
CA ALA A 62 -4.59 -9.27 2.97
C ALA A 62 -4.91 -10.52 2.16
N ASP A 63 -3.91 -11.34 1.86
CA ASP A 63 -4.07 -12.61 1.13
C ASP A 63 -5.02 -13.57 1.86
N ARG A 64 -4.88 -13.70 3.18
CA ARG A 64 -5.81 -14.53 3.98
C ARG A 64 -7.24 -14.03 3.87
N ARG A 65 -7.46 -12.71 4.01
CA ARG A 65 -8.81 -12.14 3.86
C ARG A 65 -9.40 -12.37 2.47
N GLN A 66 -8.59 -12.29 1.42
CA GLN A 66 -9.05 -12.57 0.06
C GLN A 66 -9.48 -14.03 -0.11
N ARG A 67 -8.70 -14.97 0.44
CA ARG A 67 -9.03 -16.40 0.42
C ARG A 67 -10.30 -16.69 1.23
N ASP A 68 -10.39 -16.13 2.43
CA ASP A 68 -11.55 -16.31 3.30
C ASP A 68 -12.83 -15.77 2.64
N LEU A 69 -12.74 -14.62 1.96
CA LEU A 69 -13.85 -14.07 1.19
C LEU A 69 -14.23 -14.97 0.01
N GLY A 70 -13.25 -15.46 -0.75
CA GLY A 70 -13.50 -16.37 -1.87
C GLY A 70 -14.19 -17.67 -1.42
N GLU A 71 -13.71 -18.25 -0.32
CA GLU A 71 -14.32 -19.44 0.30
C GLU A 71 -15.73 -19.15 0.79
N TYR A 72 -15.95 -17.99 1.42
CA TYR A 72 -17.29 -17.58 1.85
C TYR A 72 -18.25 -17.48 0.67
N MET A 73 -17.86 -16.82 -0.42
CA MET A 73 -18.69 -16.65 -1.62
C MET A 73 -19.00 -18.00 -2.29
N MET A 74 -18.02 -18.92 -2.35
CA MET A 74 -18.22 -20.24 -2.92
C MET A 74 -19.24 -21.08 -2.12
N ASN A 75 -19.23 -20.92 -0.80
CA ASN A 75 -20.18 -21.59 0.10
C ASN A 75 -21.52 -20.85 0.26
N HIS A 76 -21.63 -19.62 -0.24
CA HIS A 76 -22.83 -18.77 -0.16
C HIS A 76 -23.16 -18.17 -1.53
N PRO A 77 -23.44 -19.00 -2.55
CA PRO A 77 -23.58 -18.55 -3.95
C PRO A 77 -24.81 -17.67 -4.21
N ASP A 78 -25.76 -17.67 -3.29
CA ASP A 78 -26.98 -16.86 -3.31
C ASP A 78 -26.82 -15.50 -2.62
N ARG A 79 -25.66 -15.22 -2.02
CA ARG A 79 -25.36 -13.95 -1.33
C ARG A 79 -24.38 -13.12 -2.18
N PRO A 80 -24.70 -11.85 -2.49
CA PRO A 80 -23.78 -10.95 -3.19
C PRO A 80 -22.58 -10.54 -2.34
#